data_AF-A0A3D4XAU0-F1
#
_entry.id   AF-A0A3D4XAU0-F1
#
_cell.length_a   1.000
_cell.length_b   1.000
_cell.length_c   1.000
_cell.angle_alpha   90.00
_cell.angle_beta   90.00
_cell.angle_gamma   90.00
#
_symmetry.space_group_name_H-M   'P 1'
#
loop_
_entity.id
_entity.type
_entity.pdbx_description
1 polymer ?
#
loop_
_entity_poly.entity_id
_entity_poly.type
_entity_poly.pdbx_seq_one_letter_code
_entity_poly.pdbx_strand_id
1 'polypeptide(L)' 'MGTIFVGVLVFGAAGLALRSIIKDKKSGKALCGGDCSKCHGCH' A
#
# COMPACT_ATOMS: atom_id res chain seq x y z
N MET A 1 -22.89 -15.82 -11.37
CA MET A 1 -22.68 -14.41 -11.79
C MET A 1 -22.13 -13.53 -10.66
N GLY A 2 -22.58 -13.67 -9.40
CA GLY A 2 -22.02 -12.90 -8.27
C GLY A 2 -20.54 -13.16 -7.94
N THR A 3 -20.02 -14.34 -8.24
CA THR A 3 -18.62 -14.71 -7.99
C THR A 3 -17.62 -13.80 -8.71
N ILE A 4 -17.97 -13.30 -9.90
CA ILE A 4 -17.11 -12.40 -10.66
C ILE A 4 -17.03 -11.03 -9.97
N PHE A 5 -18.15 -10.52 -9.44
CA PHE A 5 -18.17 -9.28 -8.66
C PHE A 5 -17.33 -9.38 -7.39
N VAL A 6 -17.48 -10.48 -6.64
CA VAL A 6 -16.67 -10.73 -5.44
C VAL A 6 -15.19 -10.85 -5.79
N GLY A 7 -14.87 -11.56 -6.88
CA GLY A 7 -13.50 -11.69 -7.38
C GLY A 7 -12.87 -10.33 -7.72
N VAL A 8 -13.55 -9.51 -8.51
CA VAL A 8 -13.05 -8.17 -8.89
C VAL A 8 -12.90 -7.27 -7.68
N LEU A 9 -13.84 -7.30 -6.72
CA LEU A 9 -13.77 -6.50 -5.51
C LEU A 9 -12.56 -6.87 -4.65
N VAL A 10 -12.36 -8.17 -4.39
CA VAL A 10 -11.24 -8.67 -3.58
C VAL A 10 -9.91 -8.42 -4.26
N PHE A 11 -9.79 -8.72 -5.56
CA PHE A 11 -8.56 -8.45 -6.33
C PHE A 11 -8.26 -6.95 -6.45
N GLY A 12 -9.28 -6.11 -6.63
CA GLY A 12 -9.16 -4.67 -6.66
C GLY A 12 -8.64 -4.10 -5.34
N ALA A 13 -9.25 -4.50 -4.22
CA ALA A 13 -8.83 -4.09 -2.88
C ALA A 13 -7.42 -4.59 -2.53
N ALA A 14 -7.12 -5.86 -2.79
CA ALA A 14 -5.80 -6.44 -2.55
C ALA A 14 -4.71 -5.79 -3.43
N GLY A 15 -5.03 -5.53 -4.71
CA GLY A 15 -4.15 -4.84 -5.64
C GLY A 15 -3.85 -3.40 -5.20
N LEU A 16 -4.87 -2.65 -4.77
CA LEU A 16 -4.69 -1.30 -4.22
C LEU A 16 -3.83 -1.31 -2.95
N ALA A 17 -4.09 -2.23 -2.02
CA ALA A 17 -3.33 -2.38 -0.79
C ALA A 17 -1.85 -2.69 -1.08
N LEU A 18 -1.57 -3.65 -1.96
CA LEU A 18 -0.19 -3.95 -2.39
C LEU A 18 0.45 -2.78 -3.12
N ARG A 19 -0.30 -2.03 -3.95
CA ARG A 19 0.21 -0.87 -4.67
C ARG A 19 0.56 0.27 -3.73
N SER A 20 -0.25 0.50 -2.69
CA SER A 20 0.09 1.42 -1.60
C SER A 20 1.32 0.92 -0.86
N ILE A 21 1.40 -0.34 -0.45
CA ILE A 21 2.57 -0.90 0.24
C ILE A 21 3.85 -0.75 -0.59
N ILE A 22 3.81 -1.04 -1.90
CA ILE A 22 4.97 -0.92 -2.79
C ILE A 22 5.37 0.55 -2.99
N LYS A 23 4.39 1.45 -3.19
CA LYS A 23 4.66 2.89 -3.27
C LYS A 23 5.24 3.42 -1.97
N ASP A 24 4.71 2.99 -0.84
CA ASP A 24 5.14 3.39 0.50
C ASP A 24 6.56 2.87 0.79
N LYS A 25 6.87 1.64 0.33
CA LYS A 25 8.23 1.07 0.35
C LYS A 25 9.20 1.85 -0.52
N LYS A 26 8.78 2.25 -1.73
CA LYS A 26 9.63 2.99 -2.70
C LYS A 26 9.81 4.46 -2.32
N SER A 27 8.87 5.04 -1.57
CA SER A 27 8.91 6.40 -1.03
C SER A 27 9.74 6.52 0.26
N GLY A 28 10.47 5.46 0.66
CA GLY A 28 11.38 5.50 1.82
C GLY A 28 10.72 5.24 3.17
N LYS A 29 9.41 4.97 3.26
CA LYS A 29 8.74 4.69 4.55
C LYS A 29 9.21 3.38 5.19
N ALA A 30 9.74 2.44 4.40
CA ALA A 30 10.28 1.18 4.89
C ALA A 30 11.50 1.33 5.82
N LEU A 31 12.25 2.43 5.69
CA LEU A 31 13.42 2.70 6.54
C LEU A 31 13.02 3.26 7.92
N CYS A 32 11.76 3.71 8.10
CA CYS A 32 11.25 4.32 9.33
C CYS A 32 9.93 3.71 9.84
N GLY A 33 9.55 2.50 9.40
CA GLY A 33 8.46 1.73 9.99
C GLY A 33 7.05 2.35 9.90
N GLY A 34 6.82 3.32 9.00
CA GLY A 34 5.52 3.96 8.81
C GLY A 34 5.32 5.31 9.52
N ASP A 35 6.21 5.71 10.42
CA ASP A 35 6.14 7.00 11.13
C ASP A 35 7.13 8.02 10.56
N CYS A 36 6.76 8.67 9.45
CA CYS A 36 7.56 9.75 8.85
C CYS A 36 7.76 10.96 9.78
N SER A 37 6.88 11.17 10.77
CA SER A 37 6.94 12.32 11.69
C SER A 37 8.14 12.30 12.65
N LYS A 38 8.80 11.15 12.83
CA LYS A 38 10.03 11.02 13.63
C LYS A 38 11.31 10.92 12.80
N CYS A 39 11.19 10.84 11.48
CA CYS A 39 12.33 10.69 10.58
C CYS A 39 12.78 12.07 10.04
N HIS A 40 13.87 12.60 10.61
CA HIS A 40 14.48 13.91 10.33
C HIS A 40 15.01 14.14 8.89
N GLY A 41 14.63 13.33 7.90
CA GLY A 41 15.27 13.33 6.58
C GLY A 41 14.39 12.92 5.41
N CYS A 42 13.07 13.07 5.52
CA CYS A 42 12.18 12.84 4.38
C CYS A 42 12.16 14.10 3.51
N HIS A 43 13.15 14.23 2.61
CA HIS A 43 13.13 15.18 1.49
C HIS A 43 12.91 14.39 0.20
#